data_AF-A0A349DAT5-F1
#
_entry.id   AF-A0A349DAT5-F1
#
_cell.length_a   1.000
_cell.length_b   1.000
_cell.length_c   1.000
_cell.angle_alpha   90.00
_cell.angle_beta   90.00
_cell.angle_gamma   90.00
#
_symmetry.space_group_name_H-M   'P 1'
#
loop_
_entity.id
_entity.type
_entity.pdbx_description
1 polymer ?
#
loop_
_entity_poly.entity_id
_entity_poly.type
_entity_poly.pdbx_seq_one_letter_code
_entity_poly.pdbx_strand_id
1 'polypeptide(L)'
;IVISDTGCGISAEDLPHVKEKFYKTNMTVHGSGIGLAVVDEIVRLHHGTFDIDSVLGQGTTVTITFAIDHVELEDVWDIDAAIAAENEKKAMEENEDA
;
A
#
# COMPACT_ATOMS: atom_id res chain seq x y z
N ILE A 1 -6.36 1.12 0.86
CA ILE A 1 -5.75 1.61 2.11
C ILE A 1 -6.51 2.88 2.52
N VAL A 2 -6.92 3.01 3.78
CA VAL A 2 -7.67 4.18 4.27
C VAL A 2 -6.99 4.69 5.55
N ILE A 3 -6.77 6.00 5.62
CA ILE A 3 -6.24 6.70 6.80
C ILE A 3 -7.24 7.79 7.19
N SER A 4 -7.64 7.84 8.46
CA SER A 4 -8.57 8.85 8.97
C SER A 4 -8.01 9.52 10.22
N ASP A 5 -8.25 10.83 10.33
CA ASP A 5 -7.95 11.63 11.51
C ASP A 5 -9.20 12.40 11.97
N THR A 6 -9.13 12.96 13.19
CA THR A 6 -10.15 13.85 13.78
C THR A 6 -9.60 15.26 13.99
N GLY A 7 -8.71 15.71 13.12
CA GLY A 7 -8.06 17.02 13.17
C GLY A 7 -8.99 18.16 12.75
N CYS A 8 -8.41 19.30 12.39
CA CYS A 8 -9.20 20.48 12.02
C CYS A 8 -9.95 20.35 10.69
N GLY A 9 -9.68 19.32 9.90
CA GLY A 9 -10.25 19.16 8.57
C GLY A 9 -9.80 20.25 7.58
N ILE A 10 -10.40 20.22 6.39
CA ILE A 10 -10.12 21.08 5.24
C ILE A 10 -11.46 21.70 4.79
N SER A 11 -11.43 22.97 4.38
CA SER A 11 -12.63 23.62 3.85
C SER A 11 -13.00 23.07 2.47
N ALA A 12 -14.28 23.14 2.09
CA ALA A 12 -14.73 22.72 0.77
C ALA A 12 -14.10 23.56 -0.38
N GLU A 13 -13.72 24.81 -0.09
CA GLU A 13 -13.09 25.72 -1.03
C GLU A 13 -11.62 25.35 -1.28
N ASP A 14 -10.92 24.86 -0.25
CA ASP A 14 -9.50 24.50 -0.36
C ASP A 14 -9.29 23.07 -0.87
N LEU A 15 -10.25 22.17 -0.65
CA LEU A 15 -10.15 20.73 -0.98
C LEU A 15 -9.73 20.46 -2.45
N PRO A 16 -10.22 21.20 -3.47
CA PRO A 16 -9.77 21.01 -4.86
C PRO A 16 -8.28 21.31 -5.08
N HIS A 17 -7.68 22.15 -4.22
CA HIS A 17 -6.33 22.69 -4.39
C HIS A 17 -5.27 21.97 -3.56
N VAL A 18 -5.65 21.11 -2.60
CA VAL A 18 -4.68 20.52 -1.65
C VAL A 18 -3.66 19.58 -2.28
N LYS A 19 -3.89 19.14 -3.53
CA LYS A 19 -2.93 18.34 -4.32
C LYS A 19 -2.02 19.19 -5.21
N GLU A 20 -2.20 20.51 -5.25
CA GLU A 20 -1.35 21.43 -6.02
C GLU A 20 -0.01 21.64 -5.30
N LYS A 21 1.09 21.63 -6.08
CA LYS A 21 2.43 21.89 -5.53
C LYS A 21 2.47 23.31 -4.96
N PHE A 22 2.98 23.44 -3.74
CA PHE A 22 3.14 24.70 -3.00
C PHE A 22 1.85 25.34 -2.48
N TYR A 23 0.69 24.73 -2.68
CA TYR A 23 -0.56 25.25 -2.16
C TYR A 23 -0.61 25.13 -0.63
N LYS A 24 -0.97 26.24 0.04
CA LYS A 24 -1.09 26.35 1.49
C LYS A 24 -2.16 27.36 1.85
N THR A 25 -3.07 26.98 2.74
CA THR A 25 -4.08 27.89 3.31
C THR A 25 -3.52 28.74 4.45
N ASN A 26 -2.56 28.18 5.20
CA ASN A 26 -1.87 28.88 6.27
C ASN A 26 -0.36 29.00 6.00
N MET A 27 0.08 30.21 5.67
CA MET A 27 1.48 30.51 5.38
C MET A 27 2.39 30.50 6.61
N THR A 28 1.82 30.57 7.82
CA THR A 28 2.58 30.57 9.07
C THR A 28 3.04 29.17 9.49
N VAL A 29 2.37 28.11 9.00
CA VAL A 29 2.72 26.72 9.30
C VAL A 29 3.96 26.34 8.51
N HIS A 30 4.92 25.68 9.15
CA HIS A 30 6.15 25.25 8.49
C HIS A 30 5.89 24.16 7.45
N GLY A 31 6.67 24.14 6.37
CA GLY A 31 6.53 23.19 5.26
C GLY A 31 6.26 23.88 3.92
N SER A 32 6.66 23.21 2.83
CA SER A 32 6.63 23.75 1.46
C SER A 32 5.32 23.51 0.71
N GLY A 33 4.36 22.76 1.27
CA GLY A 33 3.12 22.42 0.56
C GLY A 33 3.32 21.41 -0.59
N ILE A 34 4.34 20.55 -0.50
CA ILE A 34 4.67 19.57 -1.58
C ILE A 34 4.15 18.16 -1.27
N GLY A 35 3.87 17.83 -0.01
CA GLY A 35 3.62 16.46 0.44
C GLY A 35 2.50 15.74 -0.33
N LEU A 36 1.29 16.30 -0.33
CA LEU A 36 0.13 15.66 -0.98
C LEU A 36 0.28 15.59 -2.50
N ALA A 37 0.91 16.58 -3.12
CA ALA A 37 1.20 16.58 -4.55
C ALA A 37 2.16 15.44 -4.95
N VAL A 38 3.17 15.17 -4.12
CA VAL A 38 4.11 14.05 -4.34
C VAL A 38 3.43 12.71 -4.10
N VAL A 39 2.55 12.61 -3.09
CA VAL A 39 1.76 11.39 -2.88
C VAL A 39 0.88 11.08 -4.08
N ASP A 40 0.16 12.08 -4.61
CA ASP A 40 -0.66 11.93 -5.82
C ASP A 40 0.16 11.43 -7.02
N GLU A 41 1.35 12.00 -7.22
CA GLU A 41 2.28 11.59 -8.29
C GLU A 41 2.76 10.14 -8.10
N ILE A 42 3.18 9.76 -6.89
CA ILE A 42 3.62 8.39 -6.57
C ILE A 42 2.48 7.40 -6.76
N VAL A 43 1.28 7.70 -6.27
CA VAL A 43 0.12 6.79 -6.39
C VAL A 43 -0.25 6.58 -7.86
N ARG A 44 -0.26 7.66 -8.66
CA ARG A 44 -0.52 7.56 -10.11
C ARG A 44 0.53 6.76 -10.85
N LEU A 45 1.82 6.87 -10.48
CA LEU A 45 2.90 6.06 -11.05
C LEU A 45 2.71 4.55 -10.82
N HIS A 46 2.01 4.16 -9.75
CA HIS A 46 1.64 2.78 -9.44
C HIS A 46 0.24 2.41 -9.93
N HIS A 47 -0.33 3.19 -10.86
CA HIS A 47 -1.68 2.98 -11.40
C HIS A 47 -2.79 2.95 -10.32
N GLY A 48 -2.55 3.63 -9.20
CA GLY A 48 -3.51 3.75 -8.11
C GLY A 48 -4.39 4.99 -8.19
N THR A 49 -5.35 5.09 -7.27
CA THR A 49 -6.15 6.29 -7.02
C THR A 49 -5.83 6.86 -5.64
N PHE A 50 -5.91 8.18 -5.51
CA PHE A 50 -5.64 8.93 -4.29
C PHE A 50 -6.76 9.93 -4.07
N ASP A 51 -7.60 9.70 -3.06
CA ASP A 51 -8.80 10.50 -2.79
C ASP A 51 -8.75 11.07 -1.36
N ILE A 52 -9.28 12.27 -1.19
CA ILE A 52 -9.28 13.00 0.09
C ILE A 52 -10.69 13.54 0.32
N ASP A 53 -11.32 13.07 1.39
CA ASP A 53 -12.59 13.57 1.91
C ASP A 53 -12.34 14.26 3.24
N SER A 54 -12.86 15.47 3.42
CA SER A 54 -12.63 16.23 4.64
C SER A 54 -13.81 17.12 4.96
N VAL A 55 -14.06 17.32 6.26
CA VAL A 55 -15.05 18.26 6.76
C VAL A 55 -14.38 19.15 7.79
N LEU A 56 -14.42 20.45 7.55
CA LEU A 56 -13.85 21.46 8.44
C LEU A 56 -14.41 21.30 9.87
N GLY A 57 -13.51 21.18 10.83
CA GLY A 57 -13.80 20.96 12.25
C GLY A 57 -14.12 19.52 12.66
N GLN A 58 -14.15 18.56 11.73
CA GLN A 58 -14.44 17.15 12.04
C GLN A 58 -13.28 16.20 11.76
N GLY A 59 -12.47 16.49 10.74
CA GLY A 59 -11.29 15.69 10.38
C GLY A 59 -11.21 15.39 8.89
N THR A 60 -10.28 14.50 8.54
CA THR A 60 -9.98 14.12 7.15
C THR A 60 -9.87 12.61 7.01
N THR A 61 -10.35 12.06 5.90
CA THR A 61 -10.12 10.69 5.47
C THR A 61 -9.44 10.69 4.11
N VAL A 62 -8.37 9.92 4.01
CA VAL A 62 -7.57 9.75 2.80
C VAL A 62 -7.66 8.29 2.36
N THR A 63 -8.04 8.07 1.10
CA THR A 63 -8.18 6.74 0.51
C THR A 63 -7.16 6.58 -0.61
N ILE A 64 -6.37 5.50 -0.54
CA ILE A 64 -5.43 5.09 -1.60
C ILE A 64 -5.83 3.70 -2.09
N THR A 65 -6.03 3.56 -3.39
CA THR A 65 -6.38 2.28 -4.03
C THR A 65 -5.30 1.88 -5.01
N PHE A 66 -4.91 0.61 -5.03
CA PHE A 66 -4.02 0.03 -6.03
C PHE A 66 -4.70 -1.20 -6.63
N ALA A 67 -4.48 -1.45 -7.92
CA ALA A 67 -4.80 -2.75 -8.48
C ALA A 67 -3.87 -3.79 -7.86
N ILE A 68 -4.43 -4.95 -7.54
CA ILE A 68 -3.63 -6.12 -7.17
C ILE A 68 -3.45 -6.90 -8.46
N ASP A 69 -2.21 -7.02 -8.94
CA ASP A 69 -1.92 -7.92 -10.04
C ASP A 69 -2.23 -9.35 -9.60
N HIS A 70 -2.78 -10.14 -10.52
CA HIS A 70 -2.88 -11.57 -10.32
C HIS A 70 -1.46 -12.13 -10.18
N VAL A 71 -1.10 -12.54 -8.97
CA VAL A 71 0.05 -13.41 -8.76
C VAL A 71 -0.40 -14.79 -9.20
N GLU A 72 0.02 -15.21 -10.40
CA GLU A 72 0.08 -16.64 -10.73
C GLU A 72 0.96 -17.27 -9.64
N LEU A 73 0.39 -18.15 -8.83
CA LEU A 73 1.16 -18.95 -7.90
C LEU A 73 2.00 -19.92 -8.74
N GLU A 74 3.20 -19.49 -9.16
CA GLU A 74 4.17 -20.41 -9.76
C GLU A 74 4.59 -21.44 -8.70
N ASP A 75 4.29 -22.68 -9.04
CA ASP A 75 4.67 -23.94 -8.42
C ASP A 75 4.34 -24.09 -6.93
N VAL A 76 3.10 -24.55 -6.69
CA VAL A 76 2.80 -25.46 -5.58
C VAL A 76 3.97 -26.42 -5.47
N TRP A 77 4.72 -26.36 -4.37
CA TRP A 77 5.68 -27.41 -4.05
C TRP A 77 4.94 -28.72 -4.20
N ASP A 78 5.36 -29.57 -5.13
CA ASP A 78 4.83 -30.92 -5.26
C ASP A 78 5.26 -31.65 -3.98
N ILE A 79 4.44 -31.49 -2.94
CA ILE A 79 4.64 -32.06 -1.61
C ILE A 79 4.72 -33.57 -1.75
N ASP A 80 3.99 -34.16 -2.69
CA ASP A 80 4.04 -35.59 -2.97
C ASP A 80 5.42 -35.99 -3.52
N ALA A 81 5.99 -35.23 -4.46
CA ALA A 81 7.34 -35.46 -4.96
C ALA A 81 8.43 -35.22 -3.88
N ALA A 82 8.27 -34.18 -3.05
CA ALA A 82 9.20 -33.88 -1.96
C ALA A 82 9.17 -34.96 -0.86
N ILE A 83 7.98 -35.47 -0.53
CA ILE A 83 7.81 -36.58 0.43
C ILE A 83 8.38 -37.88 -0.16
N ALA A 84 8.17 -38.15 -1.45
CA ALA A 84 8.71 -39.33 -2.10
C ALA A 84 10.25 -39.34 -2.06
N ALA A 85 10.89 -38.22 -2.42
CA ALA A 85 12.34 -38.09 -2.40
C ALA A 85 12.94 -38.27 -0.99
N GLU A 86 12.29 -37.73 0.04
CA GLU A 86 12.74 -37.89 1.43
C GLU A 86 12.59 -39.34 1.94
N ASN A 87 11.52 -40.03 1.55
CA ASN A 87 11.31 -41.44 1.90
C ASN A 87 12.31 -42.37 1.21
N GLU A 88 12.64 -42.13 -0.06
CA GLU A 88 13.67 -42.88 -0.78
C GLU A 88 15.05 -42.71 -0.14
N LYS A 89 15.40 -41.48 0.25
CA LYS A 89 16.67 -41.19 0.93
C LYS A 89 16.79 -41.92 2.26
N LYS A 90 15.74 -41.93 3.08
CA LYS A 90 15.73 -42.68 4.35
C LYS A 90 15.86 -44.19 4.15
N ALA A 91 15.19 -44.75 3.13
CA ALA A 91 15.29 -46.17 2.82
C ALA A 91 16.70 -46.58 2.36
N MET A 92 17.47 -45.68 1.74
CA MET A 92 18.86 -45.92 1.37
C MET A 92 19.80 -45.87 2.60
N GLU A 93 19.60 -44.90 3.50
CA GLU A 93 20.39 -44.76 4.73
C GLU A 93 20.16 -45.95 5.70
N GLU A 94 18.92 -46.45 5.82
CA GLU A 94 18.61 -47.62 6.67
C GLU A 94 19.20 -48.96 6.16
N ASN A 95 19.52 -49.05 4.86
CA ASN A 95 20.12 -50.25 4.27
C ASN A 95 21.67 -50.24 4.27
N GLU A 96 22.31 -49.10 4.56
CA GLU A 96 23.77 -49.02 4.70
C GLU A 96 24.25 -49.42 6.11
N ASP A 97 23.37 -49.39 7.11
CA ASP A 97 23.65 -49.74 8.52
C ASP A 97 23.28 -51.20 8.89
N ALA A 98 22.81 -52.03 7.94
CA ALA A 98 22.37 -53.43 8.13
C ALA A 98 23.35 -54.46 7.54
#